data_AF-A0A7S0FQ07-F1
#
_entry.id   AF-A0A7S0FQ07-F1
#
_cell.length_a   1.000
_cell.length_b   1.000
_cell.length_c   1.000
_cell.angle_alpha   90.00
_cell.angle_beta   90.00
_cell.angle_gamma   90.00
#
_symmetry.space_group_name_H-M   'P 1'
#
loop_
_entity.id
_entity.type
_entity.pdbx_description
1 polymer ?
#
loop_
_entity_poly.entity_id
_entity_poly.type
_entity_poly.pdbx_seq_one_letter_code
_entity_poly.pdbx_strand_id
1 'polypeptide(L)'
;EAVLEPTVLMKTVQRNFGGQPAGEMEMCIEEFFERTGMTFEGVPRFSTADLIHQNLQEPDARHLMLLTKNNAALRLLFESGLLDHNKAEVMFGSTFPNDQSDVFVAMNLQRIKSFMQQPISLVL
;
A
#
# COMPACT_ATOMS: atom_id res chain seq x y z
N GLU A 1 10.41 -28.53 5.05
CA GLU A 1 9.88 -27.39 5.84
C GLU A 1 10.45 -26.12 5.23
N ALA A 2 9.65 -25.05 5.10
CA ALA A 2 10.17 -23.77 4.63
C ALA A 2 10.92 -23.11 5.78
N VAL A 3 12.22 -22.86 5.59
CA VAL A 3 13.05 -22.13 6.56
C VAL A 3 12.75 -20.64 6.41
N LEU A 4 12.46 -19.96 7.52
CA LEU A 4 12.25 -18.51 7.51
C LEU A 4 13.60 -17.81 7.40
N GLU A 5 13.81 -17.08 6.32
CA GLU A 5 15.02 -16.30 6.09
C GLU A 5 14.94 -14.90 6.73
N PRO A 6 16.03 -14.34 7.31
CA PRO A 6 16.02 -13.03 7.96
C PRO A 6 15.50 -11.91 7.05
N THR A 7 15.88 -11.94 5.77
CA THR A 7 15.43 -10.96 4.78
C THR A 7 13.93 -11.06 4.50
N VAL A 8 13.37 -12.26 4.54
CA VAL A 8 11.92 -12.47 4.38
C VAL A 8 11.17 -11.93 5.59
N LEU A 9 11.69 -12.15 6.80
CA LEU A 9 11.11 -11.59 8.02
C LEU A 9 11.15 -10.05 7.98
N MET A 10 12.30 -9.45 7.68
CA MET A 10 12.47 -8.00 7.54
C MET A 10 11.45 -7.39 6.58
N LYS A 11 11.36 -7.95 5.38
CA LYS A 11 10.44 -7.52 4.34
C LYS A 11 8.98 -7.64 4.79
N THR A 12 8.64 -8.73 5.47
CA THR A 12 7.28 -8.99 5.97
C THR A 12 6.90 -7.98 7.04
N VAL A 13 7.79 -7.71 8.01
CA VAL A 13 7.53 -6.72 9.06
C VAL A 13 7.36 -5.33 8.45
N GLN A 14 8.28 -4.89 7.59
CA GLN A 14 8.21 -3.56 6.97
C GLN A 14 6.94 -3.37 6.12
N ARG A 15 6.48 -4.40 5.40
CA ARG A 15 5.24 -4.32 4.59
C ARG A 15 3.97 -4.26 5.44
N ASN A 16 3.94 -4.98 6.57
CA ASN A 16 2.72 -5.14 7.35
C ASN A 16 2.58 -4.13 8.50
N PHE A 17 3.68 -3.58 8.98
CA PHE A 17 3.74 -2.58 10.05
C PHE A 17 4.20 -1.21 9.55
N GLY A 18 4.16 -0.99 8.23
CA GLY A 18 4.41 0.32 7.60
C GLY A 18 3.35 1.36 7.97
N GLY A 19 3.71 2.64 7.83
CA GLY A 19 2.80 3.77 8.11
C GLY A 19 2.73 4.19 9.57
N GLN A 20 3.51 3.57 10.46
CA GLN A 20 3.62 3.99 11.84
C GLN A 20 4.45 5.29 12.01
N PRO A 21 4.25 6.03 13.11
CA PRO A 21 5.12 7.13 13.51
C PRO A 21 6.61 6.75 13.56
N ALA A 22 7.47 7.78 13.52
CA ALA A 22 8.91 7.58 13.57
C ALA A 22 9.33 6.80 14.83
N GLY A 23 10.10 5.72 14.64
CA GLY A 23 10.62 4.88 15.72
C GLY A 23 9.82 3.59 15.99
N GLU A 24 8.50 3.60 15.78
CA GLU A 24 7.66 2.42 16.06
C GLU A 24 7.97 1.23 15.13
N MET A 25 8.32 1.53 13.88
CA MET A 25 8.78 0.51 12.92
C MET A 25 10.00 -0.25 13.46
N GLU A 26 10.96 0.44 14.06
CA GLU A 26 12.18 -0.18 14.59
C GLU A 26 11.84 -1.11 15.77
N MET A 27 10.95 -0.66 16.66
CA MET A 27 10.45 -1.48 17.76
C MET A 27 9.76 -2.77 17.26
N CYS A 28 8.97 -2.67 16.18
CA CYS A 28 8.37 -3.86 15.57
C CYS A 28 9.46 -4.81 15.04
N ILE A 29 10.46 -4.30 14.32
CA ILE A 29 11.55 -5.14 13.81
C ILE A 29 12.27 -5.84 14.96
N GLU A 30 12.67 -5.10 15.99
CA GLU A 30 13.36 -5.66 17.17
C GLU A 30 12.54 -6.78 17.81
N GLU A 31 11.25 -6.55 18.09
CA GLU A 31 10.37 -7.54 18.70
C GLU A 31 10.23 -8.81 17.84
N PHE A 32 10.01 -8.68 16.53
CA PHE A 32 9.83 -9.83 15.64
C PHE A 32 11.12 -10.65 15.50
N PHE A 33 12.28 -10.01 15.41
CA PHE A 33 13.57 -10.70 15.32
C PHE A 33 13.96 -11.36 16.66
N GLU A 34 13.71 -10.70 17.79
CA GLU A 34 13.93 -11.29 19.12
C GLU A 34 13.08 -12.55 19.32
N ARG A 35 11.77 -12.47 19.03
CA ARG A 35 10.82 -13.59 19.19
C ARG A 35 11.10 -14.78 18.28
N THR A 36 11.72 -14.53 17.13
CA THR A 36 12.11 -15.58 16.17
C THR A 36 13.51 -16.13 16.42
N GLY A 37 14.28 -15.54 17.36
CA GLY A 37 15.66 -15.93 17.64
C GLY A 37 16.62 -15.59 16.49
N MET A 38 16.25 -14.66 15.62
CA MET A 38 17.01 -14.26 14.44
C MET A 38 17.75 -12.93 14.69
N THR A 39 18.88 -12.72 14.03
CA THR A 39 19.55 -11.42 14.00
C THR A 39 19.18 -10.65 12.73
N PHE A 40 19.01 -9.34 12.85
CA PHE A 40 18.82 -8.44 11.71
C PHE A 40 20.12 -7.72 11.31
N GLU A 41 21.26 -8.04 11.92
CA GLU A 41 22.56 -7.49 11.52
C GLU A 41 22.88 -7.83 10.07
N GLY A 42 23.18 -6.81 9.27
CA GLY A 42 23.47 -6.96 7.84
C GLY A 42 22.25 -7.20 6.94
N VAL A 43 21.03 -7.27 7.50
CA VAL A 43 19.80 -7.40 6.70
C VAL A 43 19.41 -6.03 6.15
N PRO A 44 19.29 -5.87 4.82
CA PRO A 44 18.98 -4.57 4.23
C PRO A 44 17.56 -4.10 4.56
N ARG A 45 17.39 -2.78 4.67
CA ARG A 45 16.07 -2.14 4.71
C ARG A 45 15.56 -1.92 3.29
N PHE A 46 14.26 -2.08 3.11
CA PHE A 46 13.60 -1.79 1.84
C PHE A 46 13.05 -0.36 1.84
N SER A 47 13.14 0.32 0.69
CA SER A 47 12.54 1.65 0.55
C SER A 47 11.01 1.53 0.46
N THR A 48 10.28 2.57 0.86
CA THR A 48 8.81 2.59 0.74
C THR A 48 8.35 2.35 -0.70
N ALA A 49 9.09 2.86 -1.69
CA ALA A 49 8.79 2.63 -3.11
C ALA A 49 8.89 1.15 -3.49
N ASP A 50 9.93 0.43 -3.00
CA ASP A 50 10.09 -1.00 -3.25
C ASP A 50 8.94 -1.80 -2.63
N LEU A 51 8.54 -1.44 -1.40
CA LEU A 51 7.45 -2.10 -0.69
C LEU A 51 6.10 -1.90 -1.39
N ILE A 52 5.84 -0.69 -1.90
CA ILE A 52 4.65 -0.38 -2.71
C ILE A 52 4.68 -1.18 -4.01
N HIS A 53 5.79 -1.16 -4.73
CA HIS A 53 5.94 -1.86 -5.99
C HIS A 53 5.63 -3.35 -5.84
N GLN A 54 6.23 -4.00 -4.83
CA GLN A 54 6.01 -5.41 -4.55
C GLN A 54 4.56 -5.72 -4.17
N ASN A 55 3.89 -4.83 -3.42
CA ASN A 55 2.48 -5.00 -3.11
C ASN A 55 1.61 -4.94 -4.39
N LEU A 56 1.89 -4.00 -5.29
CA LEU A 56 1.18 -3.89 -6.58
C LEU A 56 1.41 -5.09 -7.52
N GLN A 57 2.49 -5.85 -7.34
CA GLN A 57 2.76 -7.08 -8.13
C GLN A 57 2.11 -8.34 -7.54
N GLU A 58 1.56 -8.28 -6.33
CA GLU A 58 0.99 -9.44 -5.64
C GLU A 58 -0.54 -9.34 -5.62
N PRO A 59 -1.27 -10.16 -6.43
CA PRO A 59 -2.72 -10.08 -6.54
C PRO A 59 -3.47 -10.35 -5.23
N ASP A 60 -2.90 -11.21 -4.38
CA ASP A 60 -3.49 -11.61 -3.09
C ASP A 60 -3.07 -10.70 -1.93
N ALA A 61 -2.27 -9.67 -2.19
CA ALA A 61 -1.88 -8.72 -1.16
C ALA A 61 -3.06 -7.83 -0.74
N ARG A 62 -3.04 -7.39 0.52
CA ARG A 62 -4.01 -6.40 1.01
C ARG A 62 -3.86 -5.10 0.22
N HIS A 63 -5.00 -4.45 -0.06
CA HIS A 63 -5.03 -3.12 -0.67
C HIS A 63 -4.16 -2.12 0.10
N LEU A 64 -3.53 -1.20 -0.62
CA LEU A 64 -2.64 -0.20 -0.06
C LEU A 64 -3.40 0.99 0.49
N MET A 65 -3.00 1.43 1.68
CA MET A 65 -3.35 2.73 2.23
C MET A 65 -2.07 3.55 2.33
N LEU A 66 -1.99 4.64 1.55
CA LEU A 66 -0.81 5.49 1.50
C LEU A 66 -1.03 6.78 2.29
N LEU A 67 -0.33 6.90 3.41
CA LEU A 67 -0.31 8.12 4.20
C LEU A 67 0.51 9.18 3.46
N THR A 68 -0.12 10.32 3.16
CA THR A 68 0.50 11.38 2.36
C THR A 68 0.38 12.73 3.05
N LYS A 69 1.37 13.60 2.82
CA LYS A 69 1.31 15.01 3.17
C LYS A 69 0.93 15.81 1.93
N ASN A 70 -0.05 16.70 2.04
CA ASN A 70 -0.49 17.60 0.96
C ASN A 70 -0.85 16.88 -0.35
N ASN A 71 -1.41 15.66 -0.29
CA ASN A 71 -1.80 14.87 -1.46
C ASN A 71 -0.68 14.61 -2.49
N ALA A 72 0.60 14.75 -2.11
CA ALA A 72 1.73 14.59 -3.02
C ALA A 72 1.94 13.14 -3.49
N ALA A 73 1.54 12.15 -2.70
CA ALA A 73 1.77 10.74 -3.02
C ALA A 73 1.14 10.34 -4.36
N LEU A 74 -0.06 10.81 -4.68
CA LEU A 74 -0.73 10.47 -5.95
C LEU A 74 0.16 10.82 -7.14
N ARG A 75 0.67 12.06 -7.17
CA ARG A 75 1.57 12.53 -8.22
C ARG A 75 2.86 11.72 -8.25
N LEU A 76 3.45 11.44 -7.09
CA LEU A 76 4.68 10.64 -6.99
C LEU A 76 4.51 9.22 -7.52
N LEU A 77 3.36 8.58 -7.30
CA LEU A 77 3.09 7.22 -7.80
C LEU A 77 3.11 7.16 -9.34
N PHE A 78 2.54 8.17 -10.00
CA PHE A 78 2.55 8.25 -11.46
C PHE A 78 3.92 8.68 -12.01
N GLU A 79 4.58 9.68 -11.41
CA GLU A 79 5.90 10.15 -11.87
C GLU A 79 7.00 9.09 -11.68
N SER A 80 6.92 8.27 -10.64
CA SER A 80 7.86 7.16 -10.39
C SER A 80 7.60 5.93 -11.26
N GLY A 81 6.50 5.88 -12.01
CA GLY A 81 6.10 4.71 -12.80
C GLY A 81 5.56 3.55 -11.96
N LEU A 82 5.26 3.76 -10.67
CA LEU A 82 4.59 2.77 -9.83
C LEU A 82 3.15 2.54 -10.29
N LEU A 83 2.50 3.60 -10.80
CA LEU A 83 1.21 3.53 -11.48
C LEU A 83 1.32 4.01 -12.93
N ASP A 84 0.60 3.35 -13.82
CA ASP A 84 0.47 3.71 -15.23
C ASP A 84 -0.87 4.42 -15.45
N HIS A 85 -0.85 5.57 -16.11
CA HIS A 85 -2.05 6.35 -16.46
C HIS A 85 -3.06 5.55 -17.28
N ASN A 86 -2.63 4.52 -18.02
CA ASN A 86 -3.51 3.67 -18.82
C ASN A 86 -4.06 2.46 -18.05
N LYS A 87 -3.52 2.18 -16.87
CA LYS A 87 -3.86 1.00 -16.05
C LYS A 87 -4.28 1.36 -14.63
N ALA A 88 -4.48 2.64 -14.37
CA ALA A 88 -4.94 3.13 -13.08
C ALA A 88 -6.06 4.16 -13.27
N GLU A 89 -7.15 3.97 -12.53
CA GLU A 89 -8.28 4.89 -12.48
C GLU A 89 -8.30 5.59 -11.13
N VAL A 90 -8.44 6.92 -11.14
CA VAL A 90 -8.47 7.74 -9.92
C VAL A 90 -9.88 8.22 -9.68
N MET A 91 -10.43 7.89 -8.51
CA MET A 91 -11.79 8.23 -8.13
C MET A 91 -11.78 9.23 -6.98
N PHE A 92 -12.05 10.49 -7.30
CA PHE A 92 -12.20 11.53 -6.28
C PHE A 92 -13.64 11.56 -5.73
N GLY A 93 -13.77 11.89 -4.45
CA GLY A 93 -15.05 12.29 -3.88
C GLY A 93 -15.56 13.59 -4.51
N SER A 94 -16.88 13.72 -4.67
CA SER A 94 -17.44 14.98 -5.17
C SER A 94 -17.27 16.10 -4.13
N THR A 95 -16.80 17.25 -4.59
CA THR A 95 -16.72 18.49 -3.80
C THR A 95 -17.97 19.36 -3.96
N PHE A 96 -18.94 18.93 -4.79
CA PHE A 96 -20.16 19.68 -5.01
C PHE A 96 -21.17 19.42 -3.88
N PRO A 97 -21.74 20.49 -3.28
CA PRO A 97 -22.59 20.37 -2.09
C PRO A 97 -23.89 19.58 -2.32
N ASN A 98 -24.33 19.44 -3.57
CA ASN A 98 -25.56 18.72 -3.93
C ASN A 98 -25.33 17.22 -4.25
N ASP A 99 -24.07 16.76 -4.26
CA ASP A 99 -23.71 15.39 -4.63
C ASP A 99 -23.64 14.43 -3.43
N GLN A 100 -24.13 14.82 -2.26
CA GLN A 100 -24.20 13.94 -1.07
C GLN A 100 -25.49 13.11 -1.01
N SER A 101 -26.10 12.81 -2.16
CA SER A 101 -27.29 11.95 -2.20
C SER A 101 -26.92 10.47 -2.17
N ASP A 102 -27.79 9.63 -1.63
CA ASP A 102 -27.65 8.17 -1.66
C ASP A 102 -27.49 7.63 -3.10
N VAL A 103 -28.07 8.32 -4.07
CA VAL A 103 -27.94 8.01 -5.50
C VAL A 103 -26.49 8.17 -5.96
N PHE A 104 -25.80 9.23 -5.54
CA PHE A 104 -24.38 9.45 -5.87
C PHE A 104 -23.49 8.37 -5.25
N VAL A 105 -23.74 8.00 -3.99
CA VAL A 105 -23.04 6.88 -3.32
C VAL A 105 -23.26 5.57 -4.07
N ALA A 106 -24.51 5.27 -4.45
CA ALA A 106 -24.83 4.06 -5.21
C ALA A 106 -24.13 4.03 -6.58
N MET A 107 -24.09 5.15 -7.31
CA MET A 107 -23.35 5.25 -8.58
C MET A 107 -21.86 5.00 -8.38
N ASN A 108 -21.26 5.53 -7.32
CA ASN A 108 -19.85 5.30 -7.04
C ASN A 108 -19.56 3.82 -6.71
N LEU A 109 -20.40 3.18 -5.91
CA LEU A 109 -20.27 1.74 -5.62
C LEU A 109 -20.38 0.89 -6.89
N GLN A 110 -21.27 1.24 -7.83
CA GLN A 110 -21.36 0.54 -9.12
C GLN A 110 -20.08 0.70 -9.95
N ARG A 111 -19.46 1.90 -9.95
CA ARG A 111 -18.18 2.14 -10.63
C ARG A 111 -17.06 1.33 -10.01
N ILE A 112 -16.94 1.34 -8.68
CA ILE A 112 -15.94 0.53 -7.94
C ILE A 112 -16.11 -0.95 -8.32
N LYS A 113 -17.34 -1.47 -8.29
CA LYS A 113 -17.64 -2.86 -8.67
C LYS A 113 -17.21 -3.17 -10.11
N SER A 114 -17.45 -2.26 -11.05
CA SER A 114 -17.04 -2.43 -12.45
C SER A 114 -15.51 -2.46 -12.60
N PHE A 115 -14.79 -1.62 -11.85
CA PHE A 115 -13.33 -1.59 -11.90
C PHE A 115 -12.67 -2.79 -11.21
N MET A 116 -13.28 -3.31 -10.14
CA MET A 116 -12.82 -4.55 -9.50
C MET A 116 -12.85 -5.77 -10.43
N GLN A 117 -13.61 -5.72 -11.53
CA GLN A 117 -13.68 -6.79 -12.53
C GLN A 117 -12.63 -6.65 -13.64
N GLN A 118 -11.87 -5.56 -13.65
CA GLN A 118 -10.88 -5.25 -14.68
C GLN A 118 -9.46 -5.39 -14.12
N PRO A 119 -8.46 -5.70 -14.95
CA PRO A 119 -7.06 -5.80 -14.51
C PRO A 119 -6.42 -4.41 -14.40
N ILE A 120 -7.08 -3.48 -13.71
CA ILE A 120 -6.62 -2.10 -13.50
C ILE A 120 -6.52 -1.80 -12.00
N SER A 121 -5.65 -0.87 -11.63
CA SER A 121 -5.58 -0.36 -10.27
C SER A 121 -6.61 0.74 -10.06
N LEU A 122 -7.38 0.66 -8.98
CA LEU A 122 -8.29 1.73 -8.57
C LEU A 122 -7.66 2.52 -7.42
N VAL A 123 -7.54 3.83 -7.57
CA VAL A 123 -7.07 4.75 -6.53
C VAL A 123 -8.27 5.53 -6.00
N LEU A 124 -8.47 5.49 -4.69
CA LEU A 124 -9.55 6.16 -3.97
C LEU A 124 -9.01 7.35 -3.15
#